data_AF-A0A9N8ZYL1-F1
#
_entry.id   AF-A0A9N8ZYL1-F1
#
_cell.length_a   1.000
_cell.length_b   1.000
_cell.length_c   1.000
_cell.angle_alpha   90.00
_cell.angle_beta   90.00
_cell.angle_gamma   90.00
#
_symmetry.space_group_name_H-M   'P 1'
#
loop_
_entity.id
_entity.type
_entity.pdbx_description
1 polymer ?
#
loop_
_entity_poly.entity_id
_entity_poly.type
_entity_poly.pdbx_seq_one_letter_code
_entity_poly.pdbx_strand_id
1 'polypeptide(L)' 'DVTAALVILNESGGMMVNAQGYDEGPVDIFGRKYLAIRGGSPCDGDENSKQSQLRLIREIWDVIEEVDCPRT' A
#
# COMPACT_ATOMS: atom_id res chain seq x y z
N ASP A 1 -3.77 -11.02 11.84
CA ASP A 1 -3.74 -11.20 10.37
C ASP A 1 -3.15 -10.02 9.61
N VAL A 2 -3.70 -8.81 9.74
CA VAL A 2 -3.15 -7.60 9.06
C VAL A 2 -1.67 -7.38 9.35
N THR A 3 -1.26 -7.47 10.62
CA THR A 3 0.16 -7.33 11.00
C THR A 3 1.06 -8.37 10.33
N ALA A 4 0.58 -9.61 10.21
CA ALA A 4 1.33 -10.66 9.52
C ALA A 4 1.44 -10.36 8.02
N ALA A 5 0.35 -9.90 7.38
CA ALA A 5 0.37 -9.47 5.99
C ALA A 5 1.32 -8.29 5.76
N LEU A 6 1.35 -7.30 6.67
CA LEU A 6 2.26 -6.15 6.62
C LEU A 6 3.72 -6.60 6.65
N VAL A 7 4.07 -7.51 7.57
CA VAL A 7 5.44 -8.05 7.69
C VAL A 7 5.83 -8.78 6.41
N ILE A 8 5.00 -9.72 5.95
CA ILE A 8 5.26 -10.51 4.74
C ILE A 8 5.44 -9.60 3.52
N LEU A 9 4.57 -8.59 3.37
CA LEU A 9 4.62 -7.68 2.24
C LEU A 9 5.91 -6.84 2.27
N ASN A 10 6.27 -6.29 3.43
CA ASN A 10 7.51 -5.53 3.60
C ASN A 10 8.76 -6.37 3.33
N GLU A 11 8.80 -7.61 3.85
CA GLU A 11 9.92 -8.54 3.60
C GLU A 11 10.05 -8.92 2.12
N SER A 12 8.94 -8.93 1.38
CA SER A 12 8.93 -9.14 -0.08
C SER A 12 9.28 -7.89 -0.89
N GLY A 13 9.61 -6.77 -0.25
CA GLY A 13 9.87 -5.48 -0.90
C GLY A 13 8.62 -4.77 -1.41
N GLY A 14 7.44 -5.16 -0.94
CA GLY A 14 6.18 -4.47 -1.19
C GLY A 14 5.88 -3.38 -0.17
N MET A 15 4.72 -2.74 -0.33
CA MET A 15 4.28 -1.62 0.48
C MET A 15 2.78 -1.74 0.79
N MET A 16 2.41 -1.48 2.03
CA MET A 16 1.02 -1.37 2.47
C MET A 16 0.78 0.06 2.97
N VAL A 17 -0.39 0.62 2.65
CA VAL A 17 -0.84 1.93 3.14
C VAL A 17 -2.29 1.84 3.64
N ASN A 18 -2.65 2.78 4.52
CA ASN A 18 -4.03 2.95 4.96
C ASN A 18 -4.87 3.41 3.76
N ALA A 19 -6.04 2.81 3.57
CA ALA A 19 -6.96 3.23 2.51
C ALA A 19 -7.97 4.26 3.02
N GLN A 20 -7.49 5.24 3.78
CA GLN A 20 -8.29 6.35 4.29
C GLN A 20 -7.53 7.66 4.02
N GLY A 21 -7.62 8.13 2.78
CA GLY A 21 -6.76 9.20 2.27
C GLY A 21 -5.35 8.69 1.97
N TYR A 22 -4.65 9.39 1.07
CA TYR A 22 -3.23 9.15 0.87
C TYR A 22 -2.46 9.57 2.12
N ASP A 23 -2.05 8.59 2.92
CA ASP A 23 -1.24 8.79 4.13
C ASP A 23 0.07 7.98 4.01
N GLU A 24 1.20 8.69 3.98
CA GLU A 24 2.55 8.10 4.00
C GLU A 24 2.99 7.72 5.43
N GLY A 25 2.14 7.97 6.42
CA GLY A 25 2.35 7.57 7.81
C GLY A 25 2.39 6.06 8.02
N PRO A 26 2.71 5.63 9.26
CA PRO A 26 2.70 4.22 9.61
C PRO A 26 1.30 3.61 9.38
N VAL A 27 1.27 2.37 8.89
CA VAL A 27 0.03 1.62 8.67
C VAL A 27 -0.69 1.43 10.01
N ASP A 28 -1.94 1.89 10.09
CA ASP A 28 -2.83 1.63 11.22
C ASP A 28 -3.37 0.21 11.11
N ILE A 29 -2.73 -0.71 11.83
CA ILE A 29 -3.13 -2.12 11.87
C ILE A 29 -4.52 -2.37 12.49
N PHE A 30 -5.13 -1.36 13.12
CA PHE A 30 -6.51 -1.41 13.63
C PHE A 30 -7.54 -0.84 12.62
N GLY A 31 -7.06 -0.30 11.50
CA GLY A 31 -7.85 0.07 10.34
C GLY A 31 -8.61 -1.11 9.73
N ARG A 32 -9.39 -0.82 8.67
CA ARG A 32 -10.22 -1.83 7.98
C ARG A 32 -9.93 -1.96 6.50
N LYS A 33 -9.31 -0.94 5.90
CA LYS A 33 -9.06 -0.88 4.47
C LYS A 33 -7.59 -0.55 4.27
N TYR A 34 -6.97 -1.34 3.41
CA TYR A 34 -5.54 -1.27 3.13
C TYR A 34 -5.35 -1.39 1.63
N LEU A 35 -4.43 -0.61 1.08
CA LEU A 35 -3.90 -0.85 -0.24
C LEU A 35 -2.54 -1.53 -0.09
N ALA A 36 -2.37 -2.68 -0.73
CA ALA A 36 -1.13 -3.44 -0.73
C ALA A 36 -0.58 -3.52 -2.15
N ILE A 37 0.66 -3.06 -2.34
CA ILE A 37 1.40 -3.18 -3.58
C ILE A 37 2.54 -4.16 -3.36
N ARG A 38 2.64 -5.17 -4.23
CA ARG A 38 3.74 -6.14 -4.20
C ARG A 38 5.03 -5.49 -4.71
N GLY A 39 6.16 -5.88 -4.12
CA GLY A 39 7.48 -5.58 -4.66
C GLY A 39 7.65 -6.08 -6.09
N GLY A 40 8.00 -5.17 -7.00
CA GLY A 40 8.46 -5.53 -8.34
C GLY A 40 9.89 -6.09 -8.29
N SER A 41 10.26 -6.89 -9.30
CA SER A 41 11.68 -7.24 -9.48
C SER A 41 12.45 -5.95 -9.79
N PRO A 42 13.64 -5.73 -9.19
CA PRO A 42 14.51 -4.65 -9.64
C PRO A 42 14.86 -4.92 -11.11
N CYS A 43 14.31 -4.11 -12.02
CA CYS A 43 14.79 -4.05 -13.39
C CYS A 43 16.07 -3.21 -13.38
N ASP A 44 17.13 -3.69 -14.01
CA ASP A 44 18.42 -2.99 -14.07
C ASP A 44 18.21 -1.56 -14.59
N GLY A 45 18.46 -0.57 -13.72
CA GLY A 45 18.41 0.86 -14.04
C GLY A 45 17.18 1.63 -13.55
N ASP A 46 16.26 1.00 -12.81
CA ASP A 46 15.05 1.68 -12.35
C ASP A 46 15.30 2.54 -11.09
N GLU A 47 14.73 3.76 -11.11
CA GLU A 47 14.60 4.65 -9.96
C GLU A 47 14.05 3.86 -8.76
N ASN A 48 14.58 4.19 -7.56
CA ASN A 48 14.36 3.50 -6.30
C ASN A 48 12.96 2.85 -6.23
N SER A 49 12.85 1.51 -6.29
CA SER A 49 11.58 0.76 -6.46
C SER A 49 10.43 1.22 -5.55
N LYS A 50 10.78 1.72 -4.37
CA LYS A 50 9.88 2.36 -3.40
C LYS A 50 9.18 3.61 -3.95
N GLN A 51 9.87 4.48 -4.69
CA GLN A 51 9.28 5.66 -5.33
C GLN A 51 8.27 5.28 -6.41
N SER A 52 8.56 4.27 -7.23
CA SER A 52 7.61 3.76 -8.23
C SER A 52 6.35 3.20 -7.57
N GLN A 53 6.50 2.49 -6.45
CA GLN A 53 5.35 2.04 -5.64
C GLN A 53 4.55 3.20 -5.06
N LEU A 54 5.21 4.22 -4.50
CA LEU A 54 4.53 5.41 -3.98
C LEU A 54 3.77 6.16 -5.08
N ARG A 55 4.37 6.28 -6.26
CA ARG A 55 3.70 6.87 -7.43
C ARG A 55 2.44 6.09 -7.80
N LEU A 56 2.53 4.75 -7.88
CA LEU A 56 1.37 3.90 -8.15
C LEU A 56 0.28 4.07 -7.09
N ILE A 57 0.64 4.16 -5.81
CA ILE A 57 -0.33 4.38 -4.73
C ILE A 57 -1.09 5.69 -4.94
N ARG A 58 -0.38 6.78 -5.27
CA ARG A 58 -1.01 8.08 -5.54
C ARG A 58 -1.96 8.01 -6.74
N GLU A 59 -1.49 7.44 -7.85
CA GLU A 59 -2.30 7.31 -9.08
C GLU A 59 -3.54 6.42 -8.86
N ILE A 60 -3.42 5.34 -8.08
CA ILE A 60 -4.54 4.48 -7.72
C ILE A 60 -5.56 5.24 -6.86
N TRP A 61 -5.09 6.11 -5.96
CA TRP A 61 -5.96 6.89 -5.09
C TRP A 61 -6.84 7.90 -5.85
N ASP A 62 -6.35 8.40 -6.99
CA ASP A 62 -7.12 9.29 -7.86
C ASP A 62 -8.23 8.55 -8.64
N VAL A 63 -8.13 7.23 -8.76
CA VAL A 63 -9.05 6.40 -9.56
C VAL A 63 -10.06 5.65 -8.69
N ILE A 64 -9.65 5.20 -7.50
CA ILE A 64 -10.51 4.42 -6.62
C ILE A 64 -11.53 5.32 -5.93
N GLU A 65 -12.81 5.12 -6.23
CA GLU A 65 -13.91 5.70 -5.47
C GLU A 65 -13.92 5.18 -4.02
N GLU A 66 -14.41 5.99 -3.08
CA GLU A 66 -14.54 5.56 -1.69
C GLU A 66 -15.43 4.33 -1.58
N VAL A 67 -14.84 3.18 -1.24
CA VAL A 67 -15.58 1.93 -1.06
C VAL A 67 -16.34 2.00 0.26
N ASP A 68 -17.65 2.18 0.24
CA ASP A 68 -18.45 2.16 1.45
C ASP A 68 -18.46 0.75 2.08
N CYS A 69 -17.97 0.64 3.31
CA CYS A 69 -17.82 -0.63 4.00
C CYS A 69 -18.29 -0.47 5.47
N PRO A 70 -19.62 -0.46 5.69
CA PRO A 70 -20.20 -0.16 6.99
C PRO A 70 -19.75 -1.19 8.04
N ARG A 71 -19.60 -0.73 9.29
CA ARG A 71 -19.38 -1.63 10.42
C ARG A 71 -20.72 -2.29 10.74
N THR A 72 -20.88 -3.57 10.41
CA THR A 72 -21.88 -4.45 11.03
C THR A 72 -21.54 -4.70 12.49
#